data_AF-A0AAE0B4W4-F1
#
_entry.id   AF-A0AAE0B4W4-F1
#
_cell.length_a   1.000
_cell.length_b   1.000
_cell.length_c   1.000
_cell.angle_alpha   90.00
_cell.angle_beta   90.00
_cell.angle_gamma   90.00
#
_symmetry.space_group_name_H-M   'P 1'
#
loop_
_entity.id
_entity.type
_entity.pdbx_description
1 polymer ?
#
loop_
_entity_poly.entity_id
_entity_poly.type
_entity_poly.pdbx_seq_one_letter_code
_entity_poly.pdbx_strand_id
1 'polypeptide(L)'
;MRALASQLTSVKICSFFSFKYERRMKIVEIGGAQELLNMLEAARDDRTRKEALKALAAISRSDKAVGALHTAGALSVIKSTPESLENAEVENYRSSLLKRFQDLRYDSSS
;
A
#
# COMPACT_ATOMS: atom_id res chain seq x y z
N MET A 1 37.91 -0.11 17.13
CA MET A 1 37.01 0.91 16.56
C MET A 1 36.00 0.30 15.57
N ARG A 2 35.10 -0.60 15.99
CA ARG A 2 34.04 -1.17 15.11
C ARG A 2 32.61 -1.01 15.66
N ALA A 3 32.45 -0.56 16.90
CA ALA A 3 31.13 -0.42 17.53
C ALA A 3 30.36 0.85 17.13
N LEU A 4 31.06 1.95 16.75
CA LEU A 4 30.43 3.23 16.45
C LEU A 4 29.83 3.30 15.02
N ALA A 5 30.38 2.53 14.07
CA ALA A 5 29.87 2.51 12.69
C ALA A 5 28.51 1.79 12.55
N SER A 6 28.22 0.81 13.42
CA SER A 6 26.95 0.06 13.43
C SER A 6 25.80 0.83 14.10
N GLN A 7 26.10 1.63 15.13
CA GLN A 7 25.13 2.51 15.80
C GLN A 7 24.66 3.65 14.88
N LEU A 8 25.58 4.24 14.10
CA LEU A 8 25.27 5.33 13.16
C LEU A 8 24.40 4.88 11.98
N THR A 9 24.54 3.65 11.48
CA THR A 9 23.67 3.12 10.41
C THR A 9 22.26 2.83 10.92
N SER A 10 22.10 2.23 12.10
CA SER A 10 20.77 1.96 12.67
C SER A 10 19.97 3.23 12.97
N VAL A 11 20.60 4.28 13.52
CA VAL A 11 19.93 5.57 13.77
C VAL A 11 19.56 6.29 12.48
N LYS A 12 20.39 6.19 11.44
CA LYS A 12 20.14 6.80 10.12
C LYS A 12 19.03 6.07 9.35
N ILE A 13 18.94 4.75 9.49
CA ILE A 13 17.83 3.95 8.95
C ILE A 13 16.54 4.26 9.71
N CYS A 14 16.56 4.31 11.06
CA CYS A 14 15.37 4.64 11.85
C CYS A 14 14.85 6.06 11.60
N SER A 15 15.73 7.06 11.44
CA SER A 15 15.33 8.44 11.13
C SER A 15 14.79 8.59 9.71
N PHE A 16 15.42 7.93 8.72
CA PHE A 16 14.92 7.91 7.34
C PHE A 16 13.59 7.16 7.24
N PHE A 17 13.45 6.04 7.96
CA PHE A 17 12.24 5.25 8.04
C PHE A 17 11.12 6.02 8.74
N SER A 18 11.39 6.66 9.89
CA SER A 18 10.43 7.49 10.63
C SER A 18 9.94 8.68 9.79
N PHE A 19 10.84 9.39 9.11
CA PHE A 19 10.47 10.49 8.21
C PHE A 19 9.64 10.02 7.00
N LYS A 20 9.96 8.84 6.46
CA LYS A 20 9.15 8.21 5.40
C LYS A 20 7.85 7.59 5.93
N TYR A 21 7.77 7.20 7.20
CA TYR A 21 6.57 6.70 7.86
C TYR A 21 5.60 7.84 8.16
N GLU A 22 6.07 8.95 8.71
CA GLU A 22 5.24 10.15 8.96
C GLU A 22 4.62 10.70 7.68
N ARG A 23 5.39 10.77 6.57
CA ARG A 23 4.83 11.23 5.28
C ARG A 23 3.84 10.25 4.66
N ARG A 24 4.01 8.93 4.87
CA ARG A 24 3.05 7.92 4.39
C ARG A 24 1.79 7.88 5.27
N MET A 25 1.94 8.07 6.58
CA MET A 25 0.81 8.17 7.52
C MET A 25 -0.06 9.38 7.20
N LYS A 26 0.54 10.53 6.84
CA LYS A 26 -0.21 11.72 6.38
C LYS A 26 -1.09 11.46 5.15
N ILE A 27 -0.66 10.63 4.19
CA ILE A 27 -1.49 10.31 3.01
C ILE A 27 -2.72 9.49 3.41
N VAL A 28 -2.59 8.61 4.42
CA VAL A 28 -3.70 7.86 5.00
C VAL A 28 -4.60 8.78 5.84
N GLU A 29 -4.02 9.64 6.68
CA GLU A 29 -4.74 10.54 7.58
C GLU A 29 -5.45 11.71 6.88
N ILE A 30 -4.99 12.17 5.71
CA ILE A 30 -5.62 13.28 4.95
C ILE A 30 -6.71 12.78 3.98
N GLY A 31 -6.96 11.47 3.88
CA GLY A 31 -7.97 10.91 2.98
C GLY A 31 -7.45 10.50 1.59
N GLY A 32 -6.14 10.60 1.35
CA GLY A 32 -5.52 10.17 0.09
C GLY A 32 -5.67 8.68 -0.19
N ALA A 33 -5.85 7.85 0.85
CA ALA A 33 -6.22 6.44 0.67
C ALA A 33 -7.60 6.28 0.00
N GLN A 34 -8.60 7.08 0.39
CA GLN A 34 -9.93 7.04 -0.21
C GLN A 34 -9.92 7.56 -1.64
N GLU A 35 -9.16 8.61 -1.93
CA GLU A 35 -9.00 9.13 -3.29
C GLU A 35 -8.37 8.10 -4.24
N LEU A 36 -7.38 7.34 -3.76
CA LEU A 36 -6.78 6.25 -4.54
C LEU A 36 -7.75 5.10 -4.81
N LEU A 37 -8.64 4.78 -3.85
CA LEU A 37 -9.69 3.79 -4.05
C LEU A 37 -10.73 4.28 -5.06
N ASN A 38 -11.17 5.53 -4.93
CA ASN A 38 -12.10 6.15 -5.89
C ASN A 38 -11.49 6.20 -7.30
N MET A 39 -10.19 6.49 -7.41
CA MET A 39 -9.46 6.46 -8.67
C MET A 39 -9.43 5.05 -9.25
N LEU A 40 -9.14 4.03 -8.44
CA LEU A 40 -9.12 2.63 -8.88
C LEU A 40 -10.50 2.16 -9.36
N GLU A 41 -11.56 2.55 -8.66
CA GLU A 41 -12.95 2.21 -8.99
C GLU A 41 -13.43 2.91 -10.28
N ALA A 42 -13.03 4.18 -10.49
CA ALA A 42 -13.38 4.93 -11.69
C ALA A 42 -12.49 4.61 -12.91
N ALA A 43 -11.36 3.93 -12.72
CA ALA A 43 -10.36 3.70 -13.76
C ALA A 43 -10.86 2.75 -14.87
N ARG A 44 -10.91 3.26 -16.10
CA ARG A 44 -11.29 2.47 -17.28
C ARG A 44 -10.09 1.87 -18.01
N ASP A 45 -8.90 2.44 -17.83
CA ASP A 45 -7.66 2.03 -18.49
C ASP A 45 -6.64 1.44 -17.50
N ASP A 46 -5.76 0.56 -18.00
CA ASP A 46 -4.75 -0.12 -17.18
C ASP A 46 -3.66 0.81 -16.64
N ARG A 47 -3.40 1.94 -17.31
CA ARG A 47 -2.40 2.90 -16.84
C ARG A 47 -2.87 3.55 -15.53
N THR A 48 -4.12 4.01 -15.48
CA THR A 48 -4.72 4.58 -14.27
C THR A 48 -4.84 3.54 -13.16
N ARG A 49 -5.32 2.32 -13.47
CA ARG A 49 -5.37 1.20 -12.50
C ARG A 49 -4.00 0.91 -11.90
N LYS A 50 -2.96 0.87 -12.75
CA LYS A 50 -1.59 0.61 -12.30
C LYS A 50 -1.11 1.64 -11.29
N GLU A 51 -1.24 2.93 -11.60
CA GLU A 51 -0.72 3.96 -10.70
C GLU A 51 -1.46 3.98 -9.37
N ALA A 52 -2.79 3.75 -9.38
CA ALA A 52 -3.57 3.61 -8.16
C ALA A 52 -3.11 2.40 -7.31
N LEU A 53 -3.00 1.21 -7.91
CA LEU A 53 -2.55 -0.01 -7.22
C LEU A 53 -1.10 0.10 -6.72
N LYS A 54 -0.22 0.74 -7.48
CA LYS A 54 1.17 1.00 -7.08
C LYS A 54 1.25 1.92 -5.87
N ALA A 55 0.43 2.96 -5.83
CA ALA A 55 0.34 3.86 -4.68
C ALA A 55 -0.21 3.14 -3.44
N LEU A 56 -1.28 2.35 -3.60
CA LEU A 56 -1.83 1.50 -2.54
C LEU A 56 -0.81 0.50 -2.01
N ALA A 57 -0.02 -0.14 -2.89
CA ALA A 57 1.06 -1.05 -2.53
C ALA A 57 2.21 -0.35 -1.78
N ALA A 58 2.45 0.94 -2.06
CA ALA A 58 3.44 1.73 -1.32
C ALA A 58 2.96 2.09 0.09
N ILE A 59 1.64 2.27 0.27
CA ILE A 59 0.97 2.53 1.56
C ILE A 59 0.90 1.25 2.40
N SER A 60 0.56 0.10 1.79
CA SER A 60 0.39 -1.20 2.46
C SER A 60 1.67 -1.79 3.08
N ARG A 61 2.81 -1.10 3.00
CA ARG A 61 4.04 -1.47 3.72
C ARG A 61 3.97 -1.26 5.23
N SER A 62 2.97 -0.54 5.72
CA SER A 62 2.69 -0.36 7.15
C SER A 62 1.41 -1.11 7.51
N ASP A 63 1.47 -1.98 8.52
CA ASP A 63 0.30 -2.78 8.91
C ASP A 63 -0.85 -1.91 9.44
N LYS A 64 -0.54 -0.80 10.13
CA LYS A 64 -1.53 0.22 10.54
C LYS A 64 -2.25 0.82 9.32
N ALA A 65 -1.52 1.08 8.24
CA ALA A 65 -2.09 1.59 7.01
C ALA A 65 -2.95 0.54 6.29
N VAL A 66 -2.58 -0.74 6.34
CA VAL A 66 -3.42 -1.83 5.83
C VAL A 66 -4.74 -1.92 6.60
N GLY A 67 -4.70 -1.77 7.92
CA GLY A 67 -5.92 -1.67 8.73
C GLY A 67 -6.84 -0.52 8.30
N ALA A 68 -6.28 0.67 8.08
CA ALA A 68 -7.05 1.81 7.58
C ALA A 68 -7.64 1.57 6.17
N LEU A 69 -6.86 0.95 5.27
CA LEU A 69 -7.34 0.55 3.95
C LEU A 69 -8.46 -0.49 4.04
N HIS A 70 -8.36 -1.46 4.95
CA HIS A 70 -9.41 -2.45 5.20
C HIS A 70 -10.72 -1.77 5.64
N THR A 71 -10.65 -0.87 6.63
CA THR A 71 -11.81 -0.09 7.08
C THR A 71 -12.42 0.77 5.97
N ALA A 72 -11.60 1.26 5.03
CA ALA A 72 -12.07 2.00 3.85
C ALA A 72 -12.65 1.11 2.72
N GLY A 73 -12.77 -0.20 2.93
CA GLY A 73 -13.33 -1.12 1.93
C GLY A 73 -12.38 -1.49 0.79
N ALA A 74 -11.07 -1.22 0.94
CA ALA A 74 -10.08 -1.45 -0.11
C ALA A 74 -10.06 -2.89 -0.62
N LEU A 75 -10.31 -3.87 0.27
CA LEU A 75 -10.30 -5.28 -0.10
C LEU A 75 -11.36 -5.61 -1.17
N SER A 76 -12.55 -5.00 -1.06
CA SER A 76 -13.63 -5.18 -2.04
C SER A 76 -13.25 -4.58 -3.39
N VAL A 77 -12.77 -3.33 -3.39
CA VAL A 77 -12.36 -2.59 -4.61
C VAL A 77 -11.21 -3.27 -5.34
N ILE A 78 -10.21 -3.78 -4.60
CA ILE A 78 -9.07 -4.50 -5.19
C ILE A 78 -9.53 -5.84 -5.78
N LYS A 79 -10.45 -6.55 -5.11
CA LYS A 79 -11.01 -7.81 -5.63
C LYS A 79 -11.90 -7.60 -6.87
N SER A 80 -12.59 -6.48 -6.96
CA SER A 80 -13.47 -6.16 -8.10
C SER A 80 -12.75 -5.51 -9.28
N THR A 81 -11.49 -5.10 -9.11
CA THR A 81 -10.68 -4.56 -10.22
C THR A 81 -10.64 -5.61 -11.35
N PRO A 82 -10.77 -5.25 -12.64
CA PRO A 82 -10.63 -6.22 -13.72
C PRO A 82 -9.20 -6.78 -13.80
N GLU A 83 -9.06 -8.02 -14.26
CA GLU A 83 -7.75 -8.56 -14.61
C GLU A 83 -7.19 -7.86 -15.86
N SER A 84 -5.91 -7.51 -15.82
CA SER A 84 -5.21 -6.87 -16.93
C SER A 84 -4.40 -7.91 -17.72
N LEU A 85 -4.81 -8.17 -18.97
CA LEU A 85 -4.13 -9.11 -19.86
C LEU A 85 -2.87 -8.53 -20.51
N GLU A 86 -2.79 -7.20 -20.65
CA GLU A 86 -1.67 -6.53 -21.35
C GLU A 86 -0.58 -6.04 -20.38
N ASN A 87 -0.94 -5.74 -19.13
CA ASN A 87 -0.03 -5.13 -18.17
C ASN A 87 0.15 -6.01 -16.92
N ALA A 88 1.19 -6.85 -16.94
CA ALA A 88 1.54 -7.74 -15.83
C ALA A 88 1.86 -7.00 -14.51
N GLU A 89 2.24 -5.71 -14.56
CA GLU A 89 2.48 -4.92 -13.34
C GLU A 89 1.17 -4.69 -12.55
N VAL A 90 0.03 -4.55 -13.22
CA VAL A 90 -1.28 -4.38 -12.57
C VAL A 90 -1.59 -5.61 -11.72
N GLU A 91 -1.44 -6.80 -12.29
CA GLU A 91 -1.68 -8.06 -11.58
C GLU A 91 -0.66 -8.30 -10.46
N ASN A 92 0.60 -7.93 -10.67
CA ASN A 92 1.62 -8.03 -9.63
C ASN A 92 1.29 -7.16 -8.41
N TYR A 93 0.91 -5.89 -8.62
CA TYR A 93 0.54 -5.01 -7.52
C TYR A 93 -0.73 -5.48 -6.82
N ARG A 94 -1.75 -5.86 -7.58
CA ARG A 94 -3.02 -6.41 -7.07
C ARG A 94 -2.79 -7.66 -6.21
N SER A 95 -2.06 -8.64 -6.74
CA SER A 95 -1.75 -9.88 -6.03
C SER A 95 -0.94 -9.63 -4.77
N SER A 96 0.03 -8.71 -4.81
CA SER A 96 0.81 -8.33 -3.62
C SER A 96 -0.05 -7.70 -2.53
N LEU A 97 -1.03 -6.88 -2.91
CA LEU A 97 -1.96 -6.24 -1.99
C LEU A 97 -2.89 -7.26 -1.35
N LEU A 98 -3.50 -8.14 -2.15
CA LEU A 98 -4.35 -9.22 -1.64
C LEU A 98 -3.59 -10.11 -0.66
N LYS A 99 -2.35 -10.48 -0.98
CA LYS A 99 -1.48 -11.23 -0.07
C LYS A 99 -1.23 -10.47 1.24
N ARG A 100 -0.98 -9.16 1.20
CA ARG A 100 -0.80 -8.35 2.43
C ARG A 100 -2.04 -8.33 3.31
N PHE A 101 -3.24 -8.30 2.73
CA PHE A 101 -4.48 -8.43 3.51
C PHE A 101 -4.63 -9.83 4.13
N GLN A 102 -4.26 -10.88 3.39
CA GLN A 102 -4.26 -12.27 3.89
C GLN A 102 -3.24 -12.50 5.01
N ASP A 103 -2.01 -11.99 4.85
CA ASP A 103 -0.94 -12.10 5.85
C ASP A 103 -1.37 -11.49 7.21
N LEU A 104 -2.23 -10.46 7.17
CA LEU A 104 -2.80 -9.81 8.35
C LEU A 104 -4.20 -10.34 8.74
N ARG A 105 -4.67 -11.40 8.07
CA ARG A 105 -5.98 -12.07 8.29
C ARG A 105 -7.21 -11.20 8.07
N TYR A 106 -7.08 -10.10 7.33
CA TYR A 106 -8.21 -9.26 6.96
C TYR A 106 -9.13 -9.89 5.91
N ASP A 107 -8.67 -10.92 5.22
CA ASP A 107 -9.46 -11.68 4.24
C ASP A 107 -10.55 -12.58 4.86
N SER A 108 -10.40 -12.90 6.16
CA SER A 108 -11.32 -13.75 6.93
C SER A 108 -12.36 -12.98 7.75
N SER A 109 -12.24 -11.65 7.78
CA SER A 109 -13.17 -10.75 8.47
C SER A 109 -14.18 -10.21 7.46
N SER A 110 -15.17 -11.02 7.08
CA SER A 110 -16.32 -10.60 6.25
C SER A 110 -17.62 -10.70 7.03
#